data_AF-A0A2G9WV37-F1
#
_entry.id   AF-A0A2G9WV37-F1
#
_cell.length_a   1.000
_cell.length_b   1.000
_cell.length_c   1.000
_cell.angle_alpha   90.00
_cell.angle_beta   90.00
_cell.angle_gamma   90.00
#
_symmetry.space_group_name_H-M   'P 1'
#
loop_
_entity.id
_entity.type
_entity.pdbx_description
1 polymer ?
#
loop_
_entity_poly.entity_id
_entity_poly.type
_entity_poly.pdbx_seq_one_letter_code
_entity_poly.pdbx_strand_id
1 'polypeptide(L)' 'MAYSPYTVTRTARLDQIAKLIYQTEKGGVVEALLSANPGLAGAAASLQRGTVLQVPDRPATTSTVTRPWE' A
#
# COMPACT_ATOMS: atom_id res chain seq x y z
N MET A 1 -12.80 7.77 -6.31
CA MET A 1 -11.80 7.07 -5.49
C MET A 1 -11.00 8.12 -4.77
N ALA A 2 -10.96 8.12 -3.44
CA ALA A 2 -10.17 9.07 -2.67
C ALA A 2 -8.74 8.54 -2.55
N TYR A 3 -7.76 9.39 -2.83
CA TYR A 3 -6.34 9.12 -2.63
C TYR A 3 -5.82 10.08 -1.57
N SER A 4 -5.14 9.54 -0.58
CA SER A 4 -4.48 10.30 0.47
C SER A 4 -3.01 10.45 0.12
N PRO A 5 -2.45 11.68 0.09
CA PRO A 5 -1.03 11.87 -0.09
C PRO A 5 -0.29 11.35 1.15
N TYR A 6 0.59 10.37 0.96
CA TYR A 6 1.44 9.83 2.02
C TYR A 6 2.90 10.12 1.72
N THR A 7 3.56 10.84 2.62
CA THR A 7 4.98 11.12 2.50
C THR A 7 5.79 10.01 3.15
N VAL A 8 6.66 9.38 2.38
CA VAL A 8 7.56 8.33 2.86
C VAL A 8 8.54 8.92 3.88
N THR A 9 8.44 8.50 5.14
CA THR A 9 9.26 9.02 6.25
C THR A 9 10.63 8.33 6.36
N ARG A 10 10.80 7.16 5.75
CA ARG A 10 12.06 6.41 5.73
C ARG A 10 12.28 5.73 4.40
N THR A 11 13.53 5.54 4.01
CA THR A 11 13.84 4.76 2.82
C THR A 11 13.43 3.31 3.05
N ALA A 12 12.43 2.83 2.31
CA ALA A 12 11.82 1.52 2.50
C ALA A 12 11.25 1.00 1.18
N ARG A 13 11.06 -0.32 1.09
CA ARG A 13 10.37 -0.91 -0.07
C ARG A 13 8.88 -0.58 -0.03
N LEU A 14 8.27 -0.58 -1.21
CA LEU A 14 6.83 -0.35 -1.37
C LEU A 14 6.01 -1.31 -0.49
N ASP A 15 6.41 -2.57 -0.43
CA ASP A 15 5.78 -3.59 0.43
C ASP A 15 5.81 -3.21 1.93
N GLN A 16 6.95 -2.73 2.43
CA GLN A 16 7.07 -2.28 3.82
C GLN A 16 6.22 -1.04 4.10
N ILE A 17 6.10 -0.13 3.13
CA ILE A 17 5.25 1.06 3.25
C ILE A 17 3.77 0.66 3.19
N ALA A 18 3.40 -0.28 2.32
CA ALA A 18 2.06 -0.86 2.28
C ALA A 18 1.69 -1.49 3.62
N LYS A 19 2.61 -2.27 4.21
CA LYS A 19 2.47 -2.85 5.55
C LYS A 19 2.34 -1.79 6.64
N LEU A 20 3.09 -0.69 6.58
CA LEU A 20 2.98 0.39 7.56
C LEU A 20 1.65 1.14 7.48
N ILE A 21 1.16 1.39 6.26
CA ILE A 21 -0.06 2.15 6.02
C ILE A 21 -1.30 1.30 6.32
N TYR A 22 -1.36 0.10 5.74
CA TYR A 22 -2.55 -0.76 5.80
C TYR A 22 -2.49 -1.79 6.92
N GLN A 23 -1.35 -1.91 7.63
CA GLN A 23 -1.11 -2.93 8.67
C GLN A 23 -1.29 -4.38 8.17
N THR A 24 -1.35 -4.58 6.85
CA THR A 24 -1.53 -5.89 6.22
C THR A 24 -0.73 -5.96 4.91
N GLU A 25 -0.19 -7.14 4.64
CA GLU A 25 0.41 -7.51 3.34
C GLU A 25 -0.58 -8.32 2.49
N LYS A 26 -1.73 -8.70 3.05
CA LYS A 26 -2.77 -9.49 2.37
C LYS A 26 -3.78 -8.59 1.64
N GLY A 27 -4.27 -9.06 0.48
CA GLY A 27 -5.37 -8.42 -0.24
C GLY A 27 -4.94 -7.46 -1.36
N GLY A 28 -3.82 -7.71 -2.04
CA GLY A 28 -3.42 -6.94 -3.23
C GLY A 28 -3.10 -5.47 -2.95
N VAL A 29 -2.76 -5.12 -1.70
CA VAL A 29 -2.46 -3.72 -1.31
C VAL A 29 -1.28 -3.13 -2.07
N VAL A 30 -0.28 -3.96 -2.38
CA VAL A 30 0.89 -3.58 -3.19
C VAL A 30 0.45 -3.31 -4.64
N GLU A 31 -0.44 -4.13 -5.18
CA GLU A 31 -0.99 -3.95 -6.54
C GLU A 31 -1.87 -2.71 -6.62
N ALA A 32 -2.68 -2.43 -5.59
CA ALA A 32 -3.49 -1.22 -5.49
C ALA A 32 -2.61 0.05 -5.43
N LEU A 33 -1.51 0.01 -4.66
CA LEU A 33 -0.53 1.09 -4.61
C LEU A 33 0.23 1.25 -5.94
N LEU A 34 0.61 0.15 -6.60
CA LEU A 34 1.22 0.18 -7.93
C LEU A 34 0.28 0.73 -8.99
N SER A 35 -1.00 0.34 -8.94
CA SER A 35 -2.04 0.83 -9.84
C SER A 35 -2.29 2.33 -9.65
N ALA A 36 -2.25 2.81 -8.39
CA ALA A 36 -2.31 4.24 -8.09
C ALA A 36 -1.02 5.00 -8.43
N ASN A 37 0.13 4.31 -8.52
CA ASN A 37 1.44 4.92 -8.77
C ASN A 37 2.23 4.10 -9.82
N PRO A 38 1.81 4.11 -11.11
CA PRO A 38 2.42 3.28 -12.14
C PRO A 38 3.91 3.58 -12.38
N GLY A 39 4.35 4.82 -12.09
CA GLY A 39 5.76 5.22 -12.16
C GLY A 39 6.66 4.54 -11.11
N LEU A 40 6.09 3.92 -10.07
CA LEU A 40 6.84 3.20 -9.04
C LEU A 40 7.05 1.72 -9.37
N ALA A 41 6.37 1.18 -10.38
CA ALA A 41 6.50 -0.22 -10.79
C ALA A 41 7.92 -0.57 -11.25
N GLY A 42 8.63 0.37 -11.88
CA GLY A 42 10.05 0.24 -12.21
C GLY A 42 10.99 0.54 -11.03
N ALA A 43 10.51 1.25 -10.00
CA ALA A 43 11.29 1.68 -8.82
C ALA A 43 11.18 0.69 -7.64
N ALA A 44 10.87 -0.59 -7.92
CA ALA A 44 10.62 -1.67 -6.95
C ALA A 44 11.76 -1.93 -5.93
N ALA A 45 12.90 -1.25 -6.06
CA ALA A 45 14.06 -1.42 -5.22
C ALA A 45 13.93 -0.70 -3.87
N SER A 46 13.55 0.59 -3.83
CA SER A 46 13.48 1.39 -2.59
C SER A 46 12.88 2.77 -2.85
N LEU A 47 11.82 3.13 -2.12
CA LEU A 47 11.31 4.50 -2.09
C LEU A 47 12.18 5.30 -1.13
N GLN A 48 12.71 6.44 -1.57
CA GLN A 48 13.50 7.31 -0.71
C GLN A 48 12.59 8.10 0.25
N ARG A 49 13.14 8.46 1.41
CA ARG A 49 12.49 9.41 2.32
C ARG A 49 12.16 10.71 1.56
N GLY A 50 10.94 11.21 1.74
CA GLY A 50 10.41 12.40 1.08
C GLY A 50 9.63 12.12 -0.20
N THR A 51 9.60 10.87 -0.66
CA THR A 51 8.73 10.49 -1.79
C THR A 51 7.27 10.63 -1.39
N VAL A 52 6.48 11.33 -2.19
CA VAL A 52 5.03 11.44 -1.99
C VAL A 52 4.36 10.31 -2.78
N LEU A 53 3.65 9.44 -2.09
CA LEU A 53 2.82 8.38 -2.68
C LEU A 53 1.35 8.76 -2.64
N GLN A 54 0.62 8.38 -3.69
CA GLN A 54 -0.83 8.37 -3.67
C GLN A 54 -1.31 7.05 -3.08
N VAL A 55 -1.91 7.12 -1.89
CA VAL A 55 -2.42 5.95 -1.17
C VAL A 55 -3.94 5.90 -1.37
N PRO A 56 -4.49 4.88 -2.03
CA PRO A 56 -5.94 4.71 -2.10
C PRO A 56 -6.51 4.42 -0.69
N ASP A 57 -7.58 5.13 -0.31
CA ASP A 57 -8.22 4.99 1.01
C ASP A 57 -8.71 3.56 1.30
N ARG A 58 -9.12 2.84 0.26
CA ARG A 58 -9.57 1.46 0.35
C ARG A 58 -8.57 0.53 -0.33
N PRO A 59 -7.75 -0.23 0.41
CA PRO A 59 -7.34 -1.52 -0.13
C PRO A 59 -8.62 -2.36 -0.20
N ALA A 60 -8.87 -3.05 -1.32
CA ALA A 60 -9.98 -3.98 -1.42
C ALA A 60 -9.72 -5.20 -0.52
N THR A 61 -9.76 -5.01 0.80
CA THR A 61 -9.79 -6.10 1.76
C THR A 61 -11.19 -6.69 1.70
N THR A 62 -11.37 -7.65 0.80
CA THR A 62 -12.27 -8.77 1.05
C THR A 62 -11.66 -9.57 2.21
N SER A 63 -11.60 -8.99 3.40
CA SER A 63 -11.43 -9.76 4.62
C SER A 63 -12.77 -10.40 4.88
N THR A 64 -13.03 -11.53 4.23
CA THR A 64 -13.94 -12.54 4.75
C THR A 64 -13.34 -13.00 6.06
N VAL A 65 -13.61 -12.24 7.13
CA VAL A 65 -13.51 -12.74 8.50
C VAL A 65 -14.58 -13.82 8.61
N THR A 66 -14.25 -15.03 8.15
CA THR A 66 -14.98 -16.22 8.56
C THR A 66 -14.57 -16.48 9.99
N ARG A 67 -15.40 -16.07 10.95
CA ARG A 67 -15.31 -16.61 12.31
C ARG A 67 -15.79 -18.06 12.23
N PRO A 68 -14.96 -19.08 12.50
CA PRO A 68 -15.34 -20.47 12.26
C PRO A 68 -16.26 -21.07 13.34
N TRP A 69 -17.02 -20.24 14.09
CA TRP A 69 -18.03 -20.71 15.04
C TRP A 69 -19.16 -19.69 15.24
N GLU A 70 -20.32 -20.02 14.70
CA GLU A 70 -21.68 -19.74 15.22
C GLU A 70 -22.54 -20.94 14.85
#